data_AF-A0A836WDC1-F1
#
_entry.id   AF-A0A836WDC1-F1
#
_cell.length_a   1.000
_cell.length_b   1.000
_cell.length_c   1.000
_cell.angle_alpha   90.00
_cell.angle_beta   90.00
_cell.angle_gamma   90.00
#
_symmetry.space_group_name_H-M   'P 1'
#
loop_
_entity.id
_entity.type
_entity.pdbx_description
1 polymer ?
#
loop_
_entity_poly.entity_id
_entity_poly.type
_entity_poly.pdbx_seq_one_letter_code
_entity_poly.pdbx_strand_id
1 'polypeptide(L)'
;MIHPRFFEARSGRPARHDLLPVGGFIDVAAGDRQRRPRRPIHGVRSAGISSPVRGLDDRTDGRRATWDLRGMGSFLDVQRQPCKCLTSCAPLRKKGRLDSADDVAPGGAVWNGVGMREVIQKAAVLIEALPYIQRFKDETVVVKFGGSVMDDPSAVSAILKDIAFMACVGLRPVVVHGGGKAISRRMTEAGMRPRFVHGLRVTDQRAIEVVEQVLNNEINPKLVDILESFGCPARGLRGNDVLEVVPRKVRDPDTGEEVSLELVGEVVGVDRAPVEAYLQAGLTPVLSSLGRDAERRVYNVNADEAAAALACELKARKLVFLSDVPGLLREPGRPESLISTLPAKEVVELVRSSVIVGGMLPKVQGGIRALQAGVNKVHIIDARFPHSLLLELFTDKGVGTEIVP
;
A
#
# COMPACT_ATOMS: atom_id res chain seq x y z
N MET A 1 48.69 -34.61 4.99
CA MET A 1 48.05 -35.82 5.53
C MET A 1 47.98 -35.68 7.04
N ILE A 2 46.84 -35.24 7.56
CA ILE A 2 46.58 -35.13 9.01
C ILE A 2 45.17 -35.70 9.23
N HIS A 3 45.07 -36.74 10.04
CA HIS A 3 43.83 -37.31 10.59
C HIS A 3 43.97 -37.30 12.14
N PRO A 4 42.90 -37.49 12.93
CA PRO A 4 42.36 -36.45 13.80
C PRO A 4 42.28 -36.93 15.26
N ARG A 5 41.88 -36.05 16.17
CA ARG A 5 41.28 -36.49 17.44
C ARG A 5 40.00 -35.73 17.75
N PHE A 6 38.99 -36.55 18.00
CA PHE A 6 37.68 -36.27 18.55
C PHE A 6 37.73 -35.41 19.82
N PHE A 7 36.73 -34.54 19.98
CA PHE A 7 36.26 -34.10 21.29
C PHE A 7 34.73 -34.17 21.33
N GLU A 8 34.23 -34.86 22.34
CA GLU A 8 32.83 -35.09 22.65
C GLU A 8 32.26 -33.97 23.54
N ALA A 9 30.99 -33.63 23.25
CA ALA A 9 29.92 -33.16 24.13
C ALA A 9 30.19 -32.14 25.27
N ARG A 10 29.55 -30.97 25.17
CA ARG A 10 28.81 -30.37 26.31
C ARG A 10 27.47 -29.80 25.88
N SER A 11 26.42 -30.37 26.44
CA SER A 11 25.05 -29.87 26.48
C SER A 11 24.97 -28.58 27.28
N GLY A 12 24.60 -27.48 26.61
CA GLY A 12 24.28 -26.19 27.22
C GLY A 12 22.86 -25.80 26.87
N ARG A 13 22.01 -25.56 27.89
CA ARG A 13 20.64 -25.03 27.75
C ARG A 13 20.68 -23.70 26.97
N PRO A 14 19.73 -23.41 26.07
CA PRO A 14 19.65 -22.06 25.50
C PRO A 14 19.20 -21.09 26.59
N ALA A 15 19.89 -19.95 26.66
CA ALA A 15 19.59 -18.84 27.54
C ALA A 15 18.14 -18.35 27.31
N ARG A 16 17.47 -17.99 28.40
CA ARG A 16 16.17 -17.32 28.36
C ARG A 16 16.36 -15.98 27.67
N HIS A 17 15.68 -15.78 26.55
CA HIS A 17 15.49 -14.44 25.99
C HIS A 17 14.58 -13.66 26.94
N ASP A 18 15.15 -12.66 27.62
CA ASP A 18 14.37 -11.68 28.37
C ASP A 18 13.58 -10.84 27.36
N LEU A 19 12.29 -11.17 27.25
CA LEU A 19 11.31 -10.38 26.51
C LEU A 19 11.16 -9.03 27.20
N LEU A 20 11.53 -7.95 26.49
CA LEU A 20 11.21 -6.58 26.87
C LEU A 20 9.70 -6.44 27.13
N PRO A 21 9.27 -5.65 28.13
CA PRO A 21 7.87 -5.45 28.40
C PRO A 21 7.22 -4.69 27.24
N VAL A 22 6.27 -5.36 26.57
CA VAL A 22 5.28 -4.75 25.68
C VAL A 22 4.28 -3.98 26.58
N GLY A 23 4.75 -2.86 27.14
CA GLY A 23 4.02 -2.06 28.10
C GLY A 23 4.05 -0.59 27.68
N GLY A 24 3.04 -0.20 26.92
CA GLY A 24 2.80 1.17 26.46
C GLY A 24 2.05 1.13 25.13
N PHE A 25 0.96 1.87 25.02
CA PHE A 25 0.13 2.09 23.81
C PHE A 25 -1.10 1.20 23.56
N ILE A 26 -1.58 0.45 24.56
CA ILE A 26 -2.98 -0.02 24.54
C ILE A 26 -3.65 0.40 25.85
N ASP A 27 -4.05 1.68 25.93
CA ASP A 27 -5.04 2.12 26.91
C ASP A 27 -6.43 2.01 26.28
N VAL A 28 -7.17 0.98 26.68
CA VAL A 28 -8.60 0.87 26.44
C VAL A 28 -9.30 1.63 27.57
N ALA A 29 -9.58 2.91 27.36
CA ALA A 29 -10.43 3.67 28.26
C ALA A 29 -11.91 3.46 27.90
N ALA A 30 -12.55 2.55 28.64
CA ALA A 30 -14.01 2.53 28.80
C ALA A 30 -14.39 3.52 29.91
N GLY A 31 -15.38 4.39 29.68
CA GLY A 31 -16.05 5.10 30.78
C GLY A 31 -16.50 6.54 30.52
N ASP A 32 -17.77 6.65 30.15
CA ASP A 32 -18.77 7.53 30.76
C ASP A 32 -18.96 8.99 30.31
N ARG A 33 -20.24 9.35 30.28
CA ARG A 33 -20.85 10.58 29.81
C ARG A 33 -20.69 11.72 30.84
N GLN A 34 -20.88 12.93 30.31
CA GLN A 34 -21.20 14.21 30.98
C GLN A 34 -20.01 15.11 31.38
N ARG A 35 -19.86 16.22 30.64
CA ARG A 35 -20.06 17.62 31.08
C ARG A 35 -19.32 18.59 30.15
N ARG A 36 -20.06 19.47 29.46
CA ARG A 36 -19.52 20.67 28.78
C ARG A 36 -19.12 21.73 29.82
N PRO A 37 -18.16 22.61 29.48
CA PRO A 37 -18.30 24.02 29.84
C PRO A 37 -18.11 24.98 28.65
N ARG A 38 -18.44 26.23 28.92
CA ARG A 38 -18.90 27.32 28.03
C ARG A 38 -17.73 28.14 27.44
N ARG A 39 -17.98 28.74 26.27
CA ARG A 39 -17.19 29.83 25.68
C ARG A 39 -17.30 31.12 26.50
N PRO A 40 -16.28 32.01 26.48
CA PRO A 40 -16.49 33.44 26.68
C PRO A 40 -16.43 34.22 25.36
N ILE A 41 -17.21 35.29 25.35
CA ILE A 41 -17.38 36.32 24.33
C ILE A 41 -16.62 37.56 24.79
N HIS A 42 -15.90 38.24 23.90
CA HIS A 42 -15.65 39.70 23.83
C HIS A 42 -14.94 39.96 22.47
N GLY A 43 -15.17 41.00 21.67
CA GLY A 43 -15.81 42.29 21.89
C GLY A 43 -14.89 43.44 21.44
N VAL A 44 -14.84 43.68 20.13
CA VAL A 44 -14.63 44.96 19.38
C VAL A 44 -13.63 46.01 19.93
N ARG A 45 -12.67 46.46 19.08
CA ARG A 45 -12.55 47.87 18.61
C ARG A 45 -11.41 48.11 17.61
N SER A 46 -11.76 48.88 16.59
CA SER A 46 -10.96 49.47 15.52
C SER A 46 -10.22 50.74 15.96
N ALA A 47 -9.03 50.98 15.41
CA ALA A 47 -8.52 52.32 15.12
C ALA A 47 -7.37 52.21 14.10
N GLY A 48 -7.52 52.86 12.95
CA GLY A 48 -6.39 53.14 12.05
C GLY A 48 -5.61 54.36 12.54
N ILE A 49 -4.44 54.59 11.94
CA ILE A 49 -3.99 55.88 11.38
C ILE A 49 -2.50 55.78 10.96
N SER A 50 -2.28 56.23 9.72
CA SER A 50 -1.08 56.83 9.09
C SER A 50 0.29 56.16 9.11
N SER A 51 0.76 55.86 7.89
CA SER A 51 2.17 55.88 7.49
C SER A 51 2.80 57.29 7.61
N PRO A 52 4.13 57.38 7.52
CA PRO A 52 4.70 58.24 6.48
C PRO A 52 5.79 57.56 5.65
N VAL A 53 5.84 58.02 4.41
CA VAL A 53 6.69 57.61 3.29
C VAL A 53 8.04 58.36 3.32
N ARG A 54 9.14 57.65 3.03
CA ARG A 54 10.34 58.08 2.25
C ARG A 54 10.88 56.79 1.63
N GLY A 55 11.04 56.57 0.33
CA GLY A 55 11.29 57.45 -0.80
C GLY A 55 12.73 57.23 -1.27
N LEU A 56 12.93 56.40 -2.31
CA LEU A 56 14.03 56.46 -3.30
C LEU A 56 13.87 55.33 -4.35
N ASP A 57 13.64 55.80 -5.60
CA ASP A 57 13.97 55.29 -6.95
C ASP A 57 14.96 54.12 -7.09
N ASP A 58 15.06 53.31 -8.15
CA ASP A 58 14.40 53.13 -9.46
C ASP A 58 15.00 51.80 -10.02
N ARG A 59 14.28 51.13 -10.94
CA ARG A 59 14.69 50.00 -11.82
C ARG A 59 14.87 48.59 -11.23
N THR A 60 13.98 47.67 -11.61
CA THR A 60 14.23 46.74 -12.76
C THR A 60 13.05 45.78 -13.01
N ASP A 61 12.71 45.66 -14.30
CA ASP A 61 12.12 44.54 -15.06
C ASP A 61 10.97 43.72 -14.45
N GLY A 62 9.74 44.09 -14.81
CA GLY A 62 8.55 43.27 -14.66
C GLY A 62 8.40 42.27 -15.81
N ARG A 63 8.60 40.98 -15.52
CA ARG A 63 8.02 39.89 -16.32
C ARG A 63 7.04 39.08 -15.47
N ARG A 64 5.74 39.38 -15.63
CA ARG A 64 4.67 38.44 -15.33
C ARG A 64 4.56 37.48 -16.51
N ALA A 65 4.86 36.21 -16.29
CA ALA A 65 4.54 35.16 -17.23
C ALA A 65 3.01 34.96 -17.24
N THR A 66 2.37 35.46 -18.30
CA THR A 66 1.01 35.12 -18.69
C THR A 66 1.02 33.72 -19.33
N TRP A 67 0.25 32.78 -18.76
CA TRP A 67 0.00 31.50 -19.40
C TRP A 67 -0.97 31.71 -20.58
N ASP A 68 -0.47 31.48 -21.80
CA ASP A 68 -1.24 31.55 -23.04
C ASP A 68 -2.13 30.32 -23.15
N LEU A 69 -3.44 30.51 -22.95
CA LEU A 69 -4.49 29.50 -23.12
C LEU A 69 -5.07 29.56 -24.54
N ARG A 70 -4.24 29.32 -25.56
CA ARG A 70 -4.70 29.10 -26.93
C ARG A 70 -4.27 27.73 -27.42
N GLY A 71 -5.15 26.76 -27.18
CA GLY A 71 -4.96 25.39 -27.69
C GLY A 71 -5.92 24.35 -27.14
N MET A 72 -7.17 24.71 -26.80
CA MET A 72 -8.22 23.73 -26.49
C MET A 72 -9.52 24.13 -27.17
N GLY A 73 -9.57 23.88 -28.49
CA GLY A 73 -10.80 23.87 -29.26
C GLY A 73 -11.37 22.47 -29.31
N SER A 74 -12.69 22.38 -29.04
CA SER A 74 -13.61 21.28 -29.33
C SER A 74 -13.33 19.90 -28.72
N PHE A 75 -13.86 19.64 -27.53
CA PHE A 75 -14.35 18.30 -27.14
C PHE A 75 -15.51 18.47 -26.14
N LEU A 76 -16.62 19.04 -26.63
CA LEU A 76 -17.88 19.17 -25.90
C LEU A 76 -19.02 19.03 -26.91
N ASP A 77 -19.19 17.81 -27.43
CA ASP A 77 -20.47 17.35 -27.98
C ASP A 77 -20.40 15.83 -28.22
N VAL A 78 -20.79 15.03 -27.22
CA VAL A 78 -21.36 13.71 -27.48
C VAL A 78 -22.67 13.63 -26.70
N GLN A 79 -23.73 13.67 -27.51
CA GLN A 79 -25.12 13.73 -27.13
C GLN A 79 -25.55 12.54 -26.25
N ARG A 80 -26.37 12.86 -25.26
CA ARG A 80 -27.25 11.93 -24.55
C ARG A 80 -28.22 11.29 -25.54
N GLN A 81 -28.17 9.98 -25.72
CA GLN A 81 -29.29 9.20 -26.27
C GLN A 81 -29.90 8.32 -25.16
N PRO A 82 -31.23 8.37 -24.93
CA PRO A 82 -31.88 7.45 -24.01
C PRO A 82 -32.18 6.11 -24.69
N CYS A 83 -31.75 5.00 -24.08
CA CYS A 83 -32.16 3.65 -24.45
C CYS A 83 -33.68 3.48 -24.28
N LYS A 84 -34.41 3.42 -25.40
CA LYS A 84 -35.77 2.90 -25.47
C LYS A 84 -35.70 1.39 -25.60
N CYS A 85 -36.01 0.65 -24.53
CA CYS A 85 -36.49 -0.74 -24.59
C CYS A 85 -36.98 -1.16 -23.18
N LEU A 86 -38.17 -0.70 -22.79
CA LEU A 86 -38.91 -1.20 -21.64
C LEU A 86 -40.37 -1.41 -22.06
N THR A 87 -40.68 -2.58 -22.60
CA THR A 87 -42.05 -3.10 -22.68
C THR A 87 -42.04 -4.62 -22.82
N SER A 88 -42.34 -5.30 -21.70
CA SER A 88 -43.20 -6.49 -21.55
C SER A 88 -42.61 -7.54 -20.58
N CYS A 89 -43.02 -7.44 -19.31
CA CYS A 89 -43.00 -8.57 -18.39
C CYS A 89 -44.41 -9.18 -18.35
N ALA A 90 -44.54 -10.42 -18.79
CA ALA A 90 -45.68 -11.29 -18.47
C ALA A 90 -45.17 -12.55 -17.75
N PRO A 91 -45.89 -13.11 -16.77
CA PRO A 91 -45.38 -14.18 -15.92
C PRO A 91 -45.69 -15.55 -16.52
N LEU A 92 -44.69 -16.42 -16.67
CA LEU A 92 -44.90 -17.83 -17.00
C LEU A 92 -44.71 -18.71 -15.76
N ARG A 93 -45.80 -19.38 -15.38
CA ARG A 93 -45.85 -20.39 -14.32
C ARG A 93 -46.03 -21.77 -14.96
N LYS A 94 -45.28 -22.75 -14.39
CA LYS A 94 -45.45 -24.21 -14.33
C LYS A 94 -44.62 -25.11 -15.28
N LYS A 95 -43.74 -25.86 -14.59
CA LYS A 95 -43.51 -27.32 -14.61
C LYS A 95 -43.34 -28.00 -15.98
N GLY A 96 -42.09 -28.34 -16.28
CA GLY A 96 -41.70 -29.36 -17.25
C GLY A 96 -40.47 -30.10 -16.74
N ARG A 97 -40.50 -31.41 -16.88
CA ARG A 97 -39.55 -32.44 -16.42
C ARG A 97 -38.18 -32.24 -17.09
N LEU A 98 -37.10 -32.31 -16.31
CA LEU A 98 -35.73 -32.41 -16.81
C LEU A 98 -35.50 -33.83 -17.30
N ASP A 99 -35.36 -34.03 -18.61
CA ASP A 99 -34.69 -35.19 -19.18
C ASP A 99 -34.09 -34.82 -20.55
N SER A 100 -32.81 -35.17 -20.72
CA SER A 100 -32.01 -35.25 -21.95
C SER A 100 -31.68 -33.97 -22.76
N ALA A 101 -30.38 -33.71 -22.82
CA ALA A 101 -29.57 -33.04 -23.85
C ALA A 101 -30.30 -32.54 -25.11
N ASP A 102 -30.31 -31.23 -25.28
CA ASP A 102 -29.77 -30.51 -26.44
C ASP A 102 -29.87 -29.00 -26.17
N ASP A 103 -28.73 -28.35 -25.92
CA ASP A 103 -28.62 -26.89 -25.76
C ASP A 103 -28.81 -26.21 -27.14
N VAL A 104 -30.06 -26.05 -27.57
CA VAL A 104 -30.40 -25.27 -28.77
C VAL A 104 -30.69 -23.83 -28.38
N ALA A 105 -29.76 -22.92 -28.69
CA ALA A 105 -30.01 -21.49 -28.69
C ALA A 105 -31.11 -21.12 -29.71
N PRO A 106 -31.92 -20.08 -29.49
CA PRO A 106 -32.89 -19.62 -30.49
C PRO A 106 -32.10 -19.07 -31.69
N GLY A 107 -32.03 -19.84 -32.78
CA GLY A 107 -31.34 -19.43 -34.01
C GLY A 107 -30.50 -20.50 -34.73
N GLY A 108 -30.52 -21.78 -34.31
CA GLY A 108 -30.00 -22.88 -35.16
C GLY A 108 -28.49 -22.87 -35.42
N ALA A 109 -27.70 -22.12 -34.67
CA ALA A 109 -26.25 -22.26 -34.68
C ALA A 109 -25.86 -23.43 -33.75
N VAL A 110 -25.31 -24.50 -34.33
CA VAL A 110 -24.73 -25.61 -33.57
C VAL A 110 -23.39 -25.13 -33.01
N TRP A 111 -23.37 -24.77 -31.73
CA TRP A 111 -22.15 -24.36 -31.03
C TRP A 111 -21.49 -25.59 -30.43
N ASN A 112 -20.26 -25.92 -30.85
CA ASN A 112 -19.49 -27.06 -30.32
C ASN A 112 -19.41 -27.00 -28.78
N GLY A 113 -20.13 -27.90 -28.10
CA GLY A 113 -20.56 -27.81 -26.70
C GLY A 113 -19.50 -27.91 -25.59
N VAL A 114 -18.20 -27.82 -25.92
CA VAL A 114 -17.11 -27.73 -24.92
C VAL A 114 -16.65 -26.28 -24.74
N GLY A 115 -16.58 -25.49 -25.82
CA GLY A 115 -16.14 -24.09 -25.75
C GLY A 115 -17.18 -23.13 -25.17
N MET A 116 -18.47 -23.36 -25.46
CA MET A 116 -19.54 -22.48 -24.99
C MET A 116 -19.70 -22.53 -23.47
N ARG A 117 -19.57 -23.71 -22.86
CA ARG A 117 -19.62 -23.86 -21.40
C ARG A 117 -18.48 -23.11 -20.70
N GLU A 118 -17.27 -23.16 -21.25
CA GLU A 118 -16.13 -22.41 -20.71
C GLU A 118 -16.34 -20.88 -20.83
N VAL A 119 -16.87 -20.41 -21.96
CA VAL A 119 -17.18 -18.99 -22.17
C VAL A 119 -18.30 -18.51 -21.24
N ILE A 120 -19.36 -19.31 -21.07
CA ILE A 120 -20.44 -19.03 -20.11
C ILE A 120 -19.88 -18.98 -18.69
N GLN A 121 -18.98 -19.91 -18.32
CA GLN A 121 -18.35 -19.90 -17.00
C GLN A 121 -17.51 -18.64 -16.78
N LYS A 122 -16.75 -18.19 -17.79
CA LYS A 122 -15.99 -16.92 -17.71
C LYS A 122 -16.93 -15.73 -17.49
N ALA A 123 -18.06 -15.67 -18.19
CA ALA A 123 -19.07 -14.63 -18.00
C ALA A 123 -19.71 -14.69 -16.60
N ALA A 124 -20.02 -15.89 -16.10
CA ALA A 124 -20.57 -16.09 -14.76
C ALA A 124 -19.61 -15.55 -13.68
N VAL A 125 -18.31 -15.82 -13.78
CA VAL A 125 -17.29 -15.31 -12.86
C VAL A 125 -17.26 -13.78 -12.84
N LEU A 126 -17.37 -13.12 -14.01
CA LEU A 126 -17.44 -11.66 -14.06
C LEU A 126 -18.71 -11.10 -13.39
N ILE A 127 -19.84 -11.79 -13.51
CA ILE A 127 -21.09 -11.40 -12.86
C ILE A 127 -21.01 -11.63 -11.34
N GLU A 128 -20.39 -12.72 -10.89
CA GLU A 128 -20.16 -13.00 -9.46
C GLU A 128 -19.27 -11.95 -8.80
N ALA A 129 -18.34 -11.33 -9.55
CA ALA A 129 -17.50 -10.23 -9.07
C ALA A 129 -18.25 -8.89 -8.94
N LEU A 130 -19.41 -8.72 -9.60
CA LEU A 130 -20.12 -7.44 -9.67
C LEU A 130 -20.46 -6.84 -8.29
N PRO A 131 -20.97 -7.59 -7.29
CA PRO A 131 -21.26 -7.04 -5.97
C PRO A 131 -20.01 -6.48 -5.27
N TYR A 132 -18.85 -7.11 -5.45
CA TYR A 132 -17.58 -6.66 -4.90
C TYR A 132 -17.11 -5.38 -5.58
N ILE A 133 -17.21 -5.30 -6.90
CA ILE A 133 -16.90 -4.09 -7.68
C ILE A 133 -17.77 -2.92 -7.21
N GLN A 134 -19.09 -3.14 -7.08
CA GLN A 134 -20.01 -2.11 -6.60
C GLN A 134 -19.70 -1.66 -5.17
N ARG A 135 -19.33 -2.60 -4.30
CA ARG A 135 -18.99 -2.31 -2.90
C ARG A 135 -17.71 -1.48 -2.75
N PHE A 136 -16.71 -1.71 -3.61
CA PHE A 136 -15.40 -1.06 -3.51
C PHE A 136 -15.20 0.08 -4.50
N LYS A 137 -16.25 0.47 -5.23
CA LYS A 137 -16.20 1.62 -6.11
C LYS A 137 -15.81 2.88 -5.32
N ASP A 138 -14.88 3.65 -5.88
CA ASP A 138 -14.31 4.88 -5.32
C ASP A 138 -13.52 4.70 -4.02
N GLU A 139 -13.40 3.47 -3.50
CA GLU A 139 -12.63 3.18 -2.30
C GLU A 139 -11.12 3.15 -2.60
N THR A 140 -10.34 3.78 -1.71
CA THR A 140 -8.87 3.81 -1.82
C THR A 140 -8.26 2.53 -1.26
N VAL A 141 -7.34 1.93 -2.02
CA VAL A 141 -6.57 0.76 -1.58
C VAL A 141 -5.08 1.08 -1.69
N VAL A 142 -4.36 1.06 -0.57
CA VAL A 142 -2.91 1.23 -0.58
C VAL A 142 -2.26 -0.14 -0.70
N VAL A 143 -1.48 -0.34 -1.76
CA VAL A 143 -0.76 -1.59 -2.03
C VAL A 143 0.72 -1.34 -1.85
N LYS A 144 1.29 -1.92 -0.79
CA LYS A 144 2.74 -1.92 -0.60
C LYS A 144 3.34 -2.98 -1.51
N PHE A 145 4.07 -2.51 -2.53
CA PHE A 145 4.77 -3.33 -3.51
C PHE A 145 6.26 -3.45 -3.17
N GLY A 146 6.71 -4.63 -2.72
CA GLY A 146 8.13 -4.82 -2.45
C GLY A 146 8.49 -6.23 -2.00
N GLY A 147 9.74 -6.40 -1.57
CA GLY A 147 10.27 -7.72 -1.19
C GLY A 147 10.89 -8.46 -2.37
N SER A 148 11.01 -9.78 -2.24
CA SER A 148 11.61 -10.66 -3.25
C SER A 148 10.79 -10.77 -4.54
N VAL A 149 9.51 -10.40 -4.50
CA VAL A 149 8.59 -10.39 -5.66
C VAL A 149 9.10 -9.47 -6.78
N MET A 150 9.81 -8.39 -6.45
CA MET A 150 10.34 -7.45 -7.45
C MET A 150 11.44 -8.06 -8.35
N ASP A 151 12.01 -9.20 -7.96
CA ASP A 151 13.03 -9.87 -8.77
C ASP A 151 12.44 -10.82 -9.82
N ASP A 152 11.14 -11.12 -9.75
CA ASP A 152 10.43 -11.95 -10.72
C ASP A 152 9.57 -11.06 -11.65
N PRO A 153 10.01 -10.83 -12.90
CA PRO A 153 9.26 -10.00 -13.84
C PRO A 153 7.84 -10.50 -14.13
N SER A 154 7.61 -11.82 -14.04
CA SER A 154 6.29 -12.42 -14.31
C SER A 154 5.32 -12.13 -13.16
N ALA A 155 5.77 -12.28 -11.92
CA ALA A 155 5.01 -11.91 -10.72
C ALA A 155 4.72 -10.41 -10.67
N VAL A 156 5.72 -9.57 -10.99
CA VAL A 156 5.54 -8.11 -11.08
C VAL A 156 4.47 -7.75 -12.10
N SER A 157 4.57 -8.32 -13.31
CA SER A 157 3.61 -8.09 -14.39
C SER A 157 2.18 -8.52 -14.01
N ALA A 158 2.03 -9.69 -13.37
CA ALA A 158 0.73 -10.19 -12.93
C ALA A 158 0.07 -9.27 -11.89
N ILE A 159 0.82 -8.85 -10.85
CA ILE A 159 0.28 -7.97 -9.80
C ILE A 159 -0.02 -6.58 -10.34
N LEU A 160 0.82 -6.01 -11.20
CA LEU A 160 0.53 -4.69 -11.79
C LEU A 160 -0.68 -4.76 -12.74
N LYS A 161 -0.91 -5.90 -13.40
CA LYS A 161 -2.16 -6.14 -14.13
C LYS A 161 -3.38 -6.19 -13.19
N ASP A 162 -3.25 -6.79 -12.01
CA ASP A 162 -4.32 -6.76 -11.00
C ASP A 162 -4.63 -5.32 -10.55
N ILE A 163 -3.61 -4.51 -10.32
CA ILE A 163 -3.77 -3.09 -9.96
C ILE A 163 -4.43 -2.31 -11.10
N ALA A 164 -4.04 -2.56 -12.36
CA ALA A 164 -4.68 -1.99 -13.53
C ALA A 164 -6.17 -2.38 -13.62
N PHE A 165 -6.50 -3.65 -13.35
CA PHE A 165 -7.89 -4.11 -13.28
C PHE A 165 -8.66 -3.39 -12.17
N MET A 166 -8.10 -3.27 -10.96
CA MET A 166 -8.72 -2.55 -9.85
C MET A 166 -9.06 -1.10 -10.23
N ALA A 167 -8.12 -0.38 -10.83
CA ALA A 167 -8.36 0.98 -11.32
C ALA A 167 -9.48 1.03 -12.37
N CYS A 168 -9.45 0.10 -13.34
CA CYS A 168 -10.45 -0.01 -14.40
C CYS A 168 -11.88 -0.23 -13.88
N VAL A 169 -12.04 -1.05 -12.83
CA VAL A 169 -13.36 -1.33 -12.23
C VAL A 169 -13.78 -0.29 -11.18
N GLY A 170 -13.02 0.78 -11.01
CA GLY A 170 -13.39 1.95 -10.21
C GLY A 170 -12.86 1.99 -8.78
N LEU A 171 -11.95 1.08 -8.40
CA LEU A 171 -11.17 1.26 -7.17
C LEU A 171 -10.11 2.34 -7.40
N ARG A 172 -9.60 2.91 -6.32
CA ARG A 172 -8.54 3.94 -6.34
C ARG A 172 -7.24 3.36 -5.75
N PRO A 173 -6.50 2.51 -6.49
CA PRO A 173 -5.26 1.95 -5.98
C PRO A 173 -4.17 3.02 -5.85
N VAL A 174 -3.38 2.93 -4.78
CA VAL A 174 -2.15 3.70 -4.57
C VAL A 174 -1.04 2.72 -4.31
N VAL A 175 0.03 2.76 -5.11
CA VAL A 175 1.16 1.84 -4.98
C VAL A 175 2.24 2.51 -4.17
N VAL A 176 2.74 1.86 -3.12
CA VAL A 176 3.93 2.31 -2.37
C VAL A 176 5.02 1.26 -2.53
N HIS A 177 6.16 1.61 -3.10
CA HIS A 177 7.20 0.64 -3.40
C HIS A 177 8.49 0.82 -2.60
N GLY A 178 9.15 -0.30 -2.36
CA GLY A 178 10.54 -0.34 -1.87
C GLY A 178 11.52 -0.75 -2.97
N GLY A 179 12.69 -1.23 -2.57
CA GLY A 179 13.74 -1.64 -3.51
C GLY A 179 14.93 -2.33 -2.87
N GLY A 180 14.78 -2.96 -1.70
CA GLY A 180 15.89 -3.37 -0.84
C GLY A 180 17.01 -4.14 -1.55
N LYS A 181 16.68 -5.17 -2.34
CA LYS A 181 17.68 -5.97 -3.07
C LYS A 181 18.35 -5.18 -4.18
N ALA A 182 17.60 -4.38 -4.95
CA ALA A 182 18.14 -3.52 -6.00
C ALA A 182 19.10 -2.46 -5.44
N ILE A 183 18.74 -1.83 -4.32
CA ILE A 183 19.61 -0.89 -3.60
C ILE A 183 20.89 -1.61 -3.15
N SER A 184 20.79 -2.77 -2.51
CA SER A 184 21.96 -3.52 -2.06
C SER A 184 22.89 -3.88 -3.21
N ARG A 185 22.34 -4.30 -4.36
CA ARG A 185 23.11 -4.58 -5.57
C ARG A 185 23.85 -3.34 -6.06
N ARG A 186 23.16 -2.20 -6.20
CA ARG A 186 23.78 -0.95 -6.64
C ARG A 186 24.85 -0.43 -5.67
N MET A 187 24.64 -0.57 -4.37
CA MET A 187 25.65 -0.24 -3.37
C MET A 187 26.91 -1.06 -3.57
N THR A 188 26.78 -2.38 -3.75
CA THR A 188 27.93 -3.27 -4.01
C THR A 188 28.65 -2.92 -5.31
N GLU A 189 27.91 -2.63 -6.38
CA GLU A 189 28.47 -2.15 -7.67
C GLU A 189 29.28 -0.87 -7.50
N ALA A 190 28.85 0.03 -6.61
CA ALA A 190 29.56 1.25 -6.26
C ALA A 190 30.68 1.03 -5.21
N GLY A 191 31.02 -0.20 -4.85
CA GLY A 191 32.06 -0.52 -3.87
C GLY A 191 31.69 -0.21 -2.42
N MET A 192 30.40 -0.05 -2.12
CA MET A 192 29.87 0.09 -0.75
C MET A 192 29.44 -1.27 -0.19
N ARG A 193 29.49 -1.42 1.13
CA ARG A 193 28.98 -2.62 1.82
C ARG A 193 27.61 -2.33 2.44
N PRO A 194 26.51 -2.94 1.96
CA PRO A 194 25.20 -2.84 2.61
C PRO A 194 25.25 -3.28 4.08
N ARG A 195 24.80 -2.42 4.99
CA ARG A 195 24.68 -2.71 6.43
C ARG A 195 23.24 -2.56 6.88
N PHE A 196 22.79 -3.46 7.75
CA PHE A 196 21.44 -3.45 8.30
C PHE A 196 21.47 -3.57 9.83
N VAL A 197 20.60 -2.82 10.49
CA VAL A 197 20.37 -2.85 11.94
C VAL A 197 18.86 -2.97 12.16
N HIS A 198 18.42 -4.02 12.86
CA HIS A 198 16.99 -4.33 13.06
C HIS A 198 16.15 -4.36 11.76
N GLY A 199 16.75 -4.83 10.66
CA GLY A 199 16.09 -4.87 9.35
C GLY A 199 16.02 -3.53 8.61
N LEU A 200 16.51 -2.44 9.21
CA LEU A 200 16.65 -1.13 8.57
C LEU A 200 18.04 -1.00 7.98
N ARG A 201 18.13 -0.48 6.74
CA ARG A 201 19.42 -0.23 6.10
C ARG A 201 20.04 1.01 6.72
N VAL A 202 21.23 0.88 7.27
CA VAL A 202 21.99 2.06 7.71
C VAL A 202 22.36 2.88 6.48
N THR A 203 22.01 4.16 6.49
CA THR A 203 22.04 4.99 5.28
C THR A 203 22.83 6.26 5.56
N ASP A 204 24.11 6.27 5.15
CA ASP A 204 24.95 7.46 5.17
C ASP A 204 24.68 8.37 3.95
N GLN A 205 25.42 9.48 3.84
CA GLN A 205 25.27 10.45 2.73
C GLN A 205 25.51 9.82 1.35
N ARG A 206 26.42 8.85 1.23
CA ARG A 206 26.70 8.21 -0.05
C ARG A 206 25.65 7.13 -0.37
N ALA A 207 25.15 6.45 0.66
CA ALA A 207 24.10 5.46 0.55
C ALA A 207 22.77 6.10 0.17
N ILE A 208 22.42 7.28 0.69
CA ILE A 208 21.13 7.93 0.36
C ILE A 208 21.06 8.30 -1.13
N GLU A 209 22.16 8.73 -1.74
CA GLU A 209 22.23 9.03 -3.18
C GLU A 209 21.92 7.78 -4.02
N VAL A 210 22.47 6.62 -3.63
CA VAL A 210 22.17 5.34 -4.26
C VAL A 210 20.72 4.91 -4.04
N VAL A 211 20.20 5.08 -2.82
CA VAL A 211 18.80 4.76 -2.51
C VAL A 211 17.87 5.62 -3.36
N GLU A 212 18.12 6.92 -3.44
CA GLU A 212 17.32 7.85 -4.25
C GLU A 212 17.36 7.49 -5.73
N GLN A 213 18.56 7.26 -6.28
CA GLN A 213 18.72 6.86 -7.67
C GLN A 213 17.93 5.59 -7.99
N VAL A 214 18.06 4.54 -7.17
CA VAL A 214 17.38 3.26 -7.41
C VAL A 214 15.87 3.38 -7.24
N LEU A 215 15.39 4.04 -6.19
CA LEU A 215 13.96 4.12 -5.92
C LEU A 215 13.25 5.09 -6.87
N ASN A 216 13.70 6.34 -6.96
CA ASN A 216 13.02 7.38 -7.72
C ASN A 216 13.26 7.30 -9.23
N ASN A 217 14.46 6.91 -9.66
CA ASN A 217 14.86 7.05 -11.07
C ASN A 217 14.90 5.72 -11.83
N GLU A 218 14.73 4.57 -11.15
CA GLU A 218 14.79 3.26 -11.81
C GLU A 218 13.56 2.41 -11.53
N ILE A 219 13.26 2.13 -10.25
CA ILE A 219 12.12 1.27 -9.91
C ILE A 219 10.80 2.02 -10.17
N ASN A 220 10.67 3.25 -9.67
CA ASN A 220 9.43 4.00 -9.80
C ASN A 220 8.97 4.17 -11.26
N PRO A 221 9.82 4.66 -12.19
CA PRO A 221 9.42 4.81 -13.60
C PRO A 221 9.09 3.47 -14.24
N LYS A 222 9.86 2.41 -13.94
CA LYS A 222 9.59 1.06 -14.48
C LYS A 222 8.21 0.52 -14.07
N LEU A 223 7.80 0.73 -12.80
CA LEU A 223 6.47 0.30 -12.35
C LEU A 223 5.36 1.09 -13.04
N VAL A 224 5.58 2.40 -13.25
CA VAL A 224 4.66 3.27 -14.00
C VAL A 224 4.53 2.78 -15.45
N ASP A 225 5.65 2.53 -16.14
CA ASP A 225 5.65 2.06 -17.53
C ASP A 225 4.86 0.75 -17.71
N ILE A 226 5.01 -0.19 -16.76
CA ILE A 226 4.28 -1.47 -16.80
C ILE A 226 2.78 -1.24 -16.59
N LEU A 227 2.37 -0.38 -15.65
CA LEU A 227 0.96 -0.04 -15.46
C LEU A 227 0.36 0.62 -16.71
N GLU A 228 1.07 1.57 -17.30
CA GLU A 228 0.63 2.24 -18.54
C GLU A 228 0.54 1.25 -19.71
N SER A 229 1.41 0.24 -19.77
CA SER A 229 1.33 -0.82 -20.79
C SER A 229 0.05 -1.68 -20.68
N PHE A 230 -0.59 -1.70 -19.51
CA PHE A 230 -1.90 -2.33 -19.29
C PHE A 230 -3.08 -1.35 -19.45
N GLY A 231 -2.83 -0.15 -19.97
CA GLY A 231 -3.85 0.88 -20.13
C GLY A 231 -4.30 1.51 -18.81
N CYS A 232 -3.51 1.39 -17.74
CA CYS A 232 -3.76 2.06 -16.47
C CYS A 232 -2.97 3.38 -16.42
N PRO A 233 -3.64 4.55 -16.49
CA PRO A 233 -2.94 5.82 -16.34
C PRO A 233 -2.28 5.89 -14.96
N ALA A 234 -0.96 5.99 -14.92
CA ALA A 234 -0.20 5.97 -13.66
C ALA A 234 0.83 7.10 -13.63
N ARG A 235 1.13 7.62 -12.44
CA ARG A 235 2.16 8.66 -12.27
C ARG A 235 3.02 8.39 -11.06
N GLY A 236 4.33 8.54 -11.26
CA GLY A 236 5.32 8.48 -10.20
C GLY A 236 5.19 9.67 -9.25
N LEU A 237 5.33 9.40 -7.96
CA LEU A 237 5.51 10.38 -6.90
C LEU A 237 6.78 10.03 -6.14
N ARG A 238 7.62 11.04 -5.91
CA ARG A 238 8.77 10.90 -5.03
C ARG A 238 8.27 10.91 -3.60
N GLY A 239 8.68 9.93 -2.80
CA GLY A 239 8.31 9.85 -1.40
C GLY A 239 8.64 11.12 -0.62
N ASN A 240 9.78 11.75 -0.91
CA ASN A 240 10.25 12.97 -0.24
C ASN A 240 9.47 14.25 -0.59
N ASP A 241 8.43 14.15 -1.44
CA ASP A 241 7.45 15.20 -1.67
C ASP A 241 6.11 14.94 -0.93
N VAL A 242 5.99 13.78 -0.27
CA VAL A 242 4.75 13.30 0.37
C VAL A 242 4.97 12.93 1.84
N LEU A 243 6.10 12.32 2.19
CA LEU A 243 6.39 11.81 3.53
C LEU A 243 7.26 12.80 4.31
N GLU A 244 6.73 13.29 5.42
CA GLU A 244 7.45 14.08 6.40
C GLU A 244 8.06 13.14 7.45
N VAL A 245 9.35 13.30 7.72
CA VAL A 245 10.09 12.39 8.58
C VAL A 245 10.98 13.09 9.58
N VAL A 246 11.29 12.39 10.66
CA VAL A 246 12.37 12.75 11.60
C VAL A 246 13.47 11.69 11.56
N PRO A 247 14.72 12.02 11.92
CA PRO A 247 15.79 11.04 12.00
C PRO A 247 15.44 9.91 12.97
N ARG A 248 15.53 8.66 12.50
CA ARG A 248 15.29 7.50 13.33
C ARG A 248 16.49 7.22 14.24
N LYS A 249 16.17 6.95 15.49
CA LYS A 249 17.09 6.42 16.49
C LYS A 249 16.70 4.98 16.82
N VAL A 250 17.68 4.11 16.96
CA VAL A 250 17.49 2.75 17.47
C VAL A 250 18.28 2.57 18.73
N ARG A 251 17.73 1.83 19.68
CA ARG A 251 18.43 1.51 20.92
C ARG A 251 19.31 0.29 20.69
N ASP A 252 20.59 0.42 21.00
CA ASP A 252 21.53 -0.71 20.99
C ASP A 252 21.10 -1.71 22.08
N PRO A 253 20.90 -3.01 21.76
CA PRO A 253 20.47 -4.01 22.74
C PRO A 253 21.54 -4.31 23.80
N ASP A 254 22.82 -4.17 23.45
CA ASP A 254 23.96 -4.56 24.28
C ASP A 254 24.39 -3.40 25.19
N THR A 255 24.36 -2.16 24.69
CA THR A 255 24.79 -0.97 25.46
C THR A 255 23.62 -0.17 26.03
N GLY A 256 22.42 -0.32 25.47
CA GLY A 256 21.24 0.46 25.84
C GLY A 256 21.27 1.92 25.35
N GLU A 257 22.28 2.33 24.58
CA GLU A 257 22.42 3.68 24.04
C GLU A 257 21.58 3.89 22.77
N GLU A 258 21.14 5.13 22.51
CA GLU A 258 20.49 5.48 21.25
C GLU A 258 21.53 5.69 20.15
N VAL A 259 21.53 4.79 19.16
CA VAL A 259 22.35 4.88 17.95
C VAL A 259 21.49 5.48 16.84
N SER A 260 21.97 6.59 16.25
CA SER A 260 21.36 7.14 15.04
C SER A 260 21.63 6.23 13.85
N LEU A 261 20.60 5.98 13.03
CA LEU A 261 20.76 5.28 11.75
C LEU A 261 21.09 6.25 10.60
N GLU A 262 21.62 7.43 10.93
CA GLU A 262 21.97 8.50 10.00
C GLU A 262 20.76 8.99 9.19
N LEU A 263 20.76 8.82 7.86
CA LEU A 263 19.69 9.25 6.96
C LEU A 263 18.60 8.17 6.81
N VAL A 264 18.20 7.56 7.93
CA VAL A 264 17.00 6.72 8.02
C VAL A 264 15.92 7.50 8.74
N GLY A 265 14.74 7.56 8.13
CA GLY A 265 13.63 8.38 8.61
C GLY A 265 12.54 7.56 9.28
N GLU A 266 11.89 8.17 10.27
CA GLU A 266 10.61 7.75 10.84
C GLU A 266 9.51 8.69 10.36
N VAL A 267 8.41 8.15 9.85
CA VAL A 267 7.32 8.96 9.29
C VAL A 267 6.52 9.62 10.42
N VAL A 268 6.46 10.95 10.40
CA VAL A 268 5.71 11.75 11.37
C VAL A 268 4.54 12.49 10.75
N GLY A 269 4.53 12.61 9.42
CA GLY A 269 3.46 13.28 8.68
C GLY A 269 3.40 12.81 7.23
N VAL A 270 2.25 13.04 6.60
CA VAL A 270 2.02 12.73 5.19
C VAL A 270 1.25 13.89 4.56
N ASP A 271 1.83 14.54 3.55
CA ASP A 271 1.09 15.45 2.68
C ASP A 271 0.34 14.63 1.63
N ARG A 272 -0.96 14.45 1.86
CA ARG A 272 -1.83 13.70 0.96
C ARG A 272 -2.22 14.46 -0.30
N ALA A 273 -2.03 15.78 -0.38
CA ALA A 273 -2.56 16.59 -1.47
C ALA A 273 -2.07 16.14 -2.87
N PRO A 274 -0.77 15.82 -3.07
CA PRO A 274 -0.30 15.29 -4.36
C PRO A 274 -0.95 13.96 -4.75
N VAL A 275 -1.16 13.08 -3.76
CA VAL A 275 -1.76 11.76 -3.97
C VAL A 275 -3.24 11.88 -4.32
N GLU A 276 -3.98 12.71 -3.56
CA GLU A 276 -5.40 12.96 -3.82
C GLU A 276 -5.63 13.63 -5.19
N ALA A 277 -4.76 14.56 -5.60
CA ALA A 277 -4.85 15.19 -6.91
C ALA A 277 -4.75 14.18 -8.06
N TYR A 278 -3.84 13.22 -7.97
CA TYR A 278 -3.73 12.14 -8.96
C TYR A 278 -4.94 11.23 -8.95
N LEU A 279 -5.41 10.82 -7.76
CA LEU A 279 -6.61 9.99 -7.64
C LEU A 279 -7.86 10.67 -8.22
N GLN A 280 -8.03 11.97 -8.00
CA GLN A 280 -9.13 12.76 -8.56
C GLN A 280 -9.06 12.88 -10.09
N ALA A 281 -7.85 12.90 -10.65
CA ALA A 281 -7.61 12.88 -12.09
C ALA A 281 -7.73 11.48 -12.73
N GLY A 282 -8.08 10.45 -11.95
CA GLY A 282 -8.17 9.07 -12.44
C GLY A 282 -6.80 8.43 -12.70
N LEU A 283 -5.73 8.95 -12.08
CA LEU A 283 -4.37 8.44 -12.19
C LEU A 283 -4.04 7.55 -10.99
N THR A 284 -3.37 6.43 -11.23
CA THR A 284 -2.81 5.55 -10.19
C THR A 284 -1.46 6.11 -9.69
N PRO A 285 -1.36 6.58 -8.44
CA PRO A 285 -0.11 7.11 -7.90
C PRO A 285 0.84 5.96 -7.54
N VAL A 286 2.11 6.09 -7.92
CA VAL A 286 3.18 5.15 -7.56
C VAL A 286 4.23 5.90 -6.74
N LEU A 287 4.27 5.65 -5.45
CA LEU A 287 5.10 6.37 -4.47
C LEU A 287 6.34 5.56 -4.09
N SER A 288 7.51 6.19 -4.08
CA SER A 288 8.75 5.61 -3.52
C SER A 288 8.84 5.79 -2.00
N SER A 289 9.54 4.89 -1.30
CA SER A 289 9.71 4.95 0.16
C SER A 289 10.88 5.83 0.62
N LEU A 290 10.83 7.12 0.26
CA LEU A 290 11.76 8.17 0.73
C LEU A 290 10.97 9.23 1.49
N GLY A 291 11.59 9.95 2.41
CA GLY A 291 10.93 11.02 3.15
C GLY A 291 11.84 12.23 3.30
N ARG A 292 11.28 13.33 3.81
CA ARG A 292 12.01 14.58 3.99
C ARG A 292 11.76 15.20 5.36
N ASP A 293 12.81 15.72 5.99
CA ASP A 293 12.68 16.47 7.25
C ASP A 293 12.34 17.96 7.01
N ALA A 294 12.24 18.71 8.10
CA ALA A 294 11.96 20.15 8.08
C ALA A 294 13.05 20.95 7.36
N GLU A 295 14.31 20.50 7.43
CA GLU A 295 15.46 21.10 6.75
C GLU A 295 15.59 20.67 5.28
N ARG A 296 14.61 19.93 4.76
CA ARG A 296 14.56 19.42 3.39
C ARG A 296 15.59 18.34 3.05
N ARG A 297 16.20 17.70 4.06
CA ARG A 297 17.10 16.55 3.86
C ARG A 297 16.29 15.29 3.58
N VAL A 298 16.78 14.47 2.66
CA VAL A 298 16.13 13.22 2.24
C VAL A 298 16.57 12.07 3.15
N TYR A 299 15.61 11.24 3.54
CA TYR A 299 15.83 10.05 4.36
C TYR A 299 15.25 8.82 3.69
N ASN A 300 15.93 7.69 3.92
CA ASN A 300 15.45 6.37 3.57
C ASN A 300 14.37 5.92 4.57
N VAL A 301 13.20 5.53 4.07
CA VAL A 301 12.06 5.12 4.89
C VAL A 301 11.72 3.65 4.63
N ASN A 302 11.35 2.93 5.67
CA ASN A 302 10.84 1.57 5.49
C ASN A 302 9.55 1.60 4.66
N ALA A 303 9.49 0.85 3.55
CA ALA A 303 8.35 0.88 2.64
C ALA A 303 7.03 0.36 3.27
N ASP A 304 7.08 -0.56 4.25
CA ASP A 304 5.88 -0.99 4.96
C ASP A 304 5.34 0.14 5.85
N GLU A 305 6.24 0.88 6.51
CA GLU A 305 5.91 2.04 7.34
C GLU A 305 5.36 3.20 6.51
N ALA A 306 6.00 3.50 5.37
CA ALA A 306 5.52 4.49 4.41
C ALA A 306 4.11 4.16 3.91
N ALA A 307 3.86 2.90 3.55
CA ALA A 307 2.54 2.45 3.10
C ALA A 307 1.49 2.53 4.21
N ALA A 308 1.83 2.13 5.44
CA ALA A 308 0.94 2.23 6.58
C ALA A 308 0.58 3.69 6.89
N ALA A 309 1.58 4.58 6.97
CA ALA A 309 1.37 6.00 7.23
C ALA A 309 0.48 6.66 6.15
N LEU A 310 0.75 6.36 4.88
CA LEU A 310 -0.07 6.86 3.77
C LEU A 310 -1.51 6.31 3.84
N ALA A 311 -1.68 5.03 4.17
CA ALA A 311 -3.00 4.43 4.32
C ALA A 311 -3.81 5.06 5.45
N CYS A 312 -3.16 5.38 6.59
CA CYS A 312 -3.78 6.13 7.68
C CYS A 312 -4.29 7.49 7.19
N GLU A 313 -3.42 8.26 6.54
CA GLU A 313 -3.72 9.64 6.14
C GLU A 313 -4.80 9.71 5.05
N LEU A 314 -4.79 8.75 4.12
CA LEU A 314 -5.83 8.62 3.09
C LEU A 314 -7.13 7.98 3.62
N LYS A 315 -7.16 7.50 4.86
CA LYS A 315 -8.25 6.68 5.41
C LYS A 315 -8.62 5.54 4.47
N ALA A 316 -7.60 4.85 3.99
CA ALA A 316 -7.75 3.84 2.96
C ALA A 316 -8.71 2.74 3.42
N ARG A 317 -9.53 2.25 2.50
CA ARG A 317 -10.42 1.13 2.75
C ARG A 317 -9.64 -0.12 3.12
N LYS A 318 -8.51 -0.32 2.45
CA LYS A 318 -7.62 -1.47 2.64
C LYS A 318 -6.17 -1.05 2.52
N LEU A 319 -5.33 -1.63 3.36
CA LEU A 319 -3.87 -1.64 3.21
C LEU A 319 -3.45 -3.07 2.89
N VAL A 320 -2.72 -3.27 1.80
CA VAL A 320 -2.27 -4.59 1.34
C VAL A 320 -0.74 -4.61 1.33
N PHE A 321 -0.15 -5.53 2.07
CA PHE A 321 1.27 -5.83 2.00
C PHE A 321 1.51 -7.03 1.10
N LEU A 322 2.18 -6.78 -0.02
CA LEU A 322 2.72 -7.86 -0.84
C LEU A 322 3.95 -8.45 -0.15
N SER A 323 3.94 -9.77 0.03
CA SER A 323 4.99 -10.53 0.70
C SER A 323 5.38 -11.75 -0.14
N ASP A 324 6.42 -12.43 0.31
CA ASP A 324 6.91 -13.71 -0.23
C ASP A 324 6.59 -14.91 0.66
N VAL A 325 5.62 -14.72 1.55
CA VAL A 325 5.04 -15.75 2.39
C VAL A 325 3.52 -15.71 2.22
N PRO A 326 2.82 -16.87 2.36
CA PRO A 326 1.36 -16.98 2.22
C PRO A 326 0.59 -16.01 3.11
N GLY A 327 1.14 -15.65 4.27
CA GLY A 327 0.52 -14.79 5.26
C GLY A 327 1.12 -15.09 6.64
N LEU A 328 0.32 -14.93 7.69
CA LEU A 328 0.67 -15.37 9.04
C LEU A 328 0.34 -16.85 9.21
N LEU A 329 1.37 -17.66 9.45
CA LEU A 329 1.23 -19.08 9.78
C LEU A 329 1.22 -19.24 11.30
N ARG A 330 0.21 -19.93 11.84
CA ARG A 330 0.17 -20.26 13.27
C ARG A 330 1.34 -21.17 13.67
N GLU A 331 1.74 -22.05 12.76
CA GLU A 331 2.88 -22.95 12.90
C GLU A 331 3.86 -22.71 11.73
N PRO A 332 5.02 -22.06 11.96
CA PRO A 332 6.00 -21.83 10.92
C PRO A 332 6.41 -23.14 10.21
N GLY A 333 6.41 -23.11 8.87
CA GLY A 333 6.73 -24.28 8.05
C GLY A 333 5.56 -25.21 7.73
N ARG A 334 4.36 -24.94 8.27
CA ARG A 334 3.10 -25.63 7.94
C ARG A 334 2.16 -24.70 7.18
N PRO A 335 2.12 -24.74 5.84
CA PRO A 335 1.26 -23.87 5.03
C PRO A 335 -0.24 -23.95 5.39
N GLU A 336 -0.71 -25.12 5.82
CA GLU A 336 -2.07 -25.37 6.28
C GLU A 336 -2.44 -24.63 7.56
N SER A 337 -1.45 -24.11 8.29
CA SER A 337 -1.64 -23.32 9.50
C SER A 337 -1.88 -21.82 9.22
N LEU A 338 -2.12 -21.45 7.96
CA LEU A 338 -2.43 -20.08 7.54
C LEU A 338 -3.63 -19.54 8.32
N ILE A 339 -3.41 -18.41 8.98
CA ILE A 339 -4.45 -17.65 9.65
C ILE A 339 -5.12 -16.77 8.59
N SER A 340 -6.27 -17.19 8.08
CA SER A 340 -7.00 -16.43 7.04
C SER A 340 -7.57 -15.11 7.59
N THR A 341 -8.10 -15.11 8.82
CA THR A 341 -8.60 -13.89 9.49
C THR A 341 -8.02 -13.78 10.90
N LEU A 342 -7.48 -12.62 11.23
CA LEU A 342 -6.85 -12.32 12.51
C LEU A 342 -7.42 -11.03 13.12
N PRO A 343 -8.17 -11.12 14.24
CA PRO A 343 -8.55 -9.93 15.00
C PRO A 343 -7.33 -9.21 15.56
N ALA A 344 -7.30 -7.88 15.49
CA ALA A 344 -6.17 -7.05 15.93
C ALA A 344 -5.77 -7.33 17.39
N LYS A 345 -6.75 -7.61 18.25
CA LYS A 345 -6.53 -7.96 19.67
C LYS A 345 -5.71 -9.24 19.87
N GLU A 346 -5.74 -10.19 18.93
CA GLU A 346 -5.04 -11.47 19.02
C GLU A 346 -3.56 -11.37 18.58
N VAL A 347 -3.19 -10.28 17.90
CA VAL A 347 -1.80 -10.04 17.47
C VAL A 347 -0.84 -10.03 18.65
N VAL A 348 -1.22 -9.44 19.78
CA VAL A 348 -0.36 -9.34 20.96
C VAL A 348 0.03 -10.73 21.48
N GLU A 349 -0.90 -11.68 21.45
CA GLU A 349 -0.63 -13.05 21.85
C GLU A 349 0.31 -13.76 20.87
N LEU A 350 0.10 -13.59 19.56
CA LEU A 350 0.97 -14.18 18.53
C LEU A 350 2.40 -13.61 18.53
N VAL A 351 2.57 -12.35 18.93
CA VAL A 351 3.89 -11.76 19.16
C VAL A 351 4.54 -12.38 20.41
N ARG A 352 3.80 -12.51 21.51
CA ARG A 352 4.30 -13.13 22.76
C ARG A 352 4.66 -14.60 22.58
N SER A 353 3.93 -15.33 21.75
CA SER A 353 4.19 -16.73 21.44
C SER A 353 5.26 -16.94 20.36
N SER A 354 5.98 -15.89 19.95
CA SER A 354 7.02 -15.92 18.92
C SER A 354 6.56 -16.48 17.56
N VAL A 355 5.26 -16.38 17.26
CA VAL A 355 4.71 -16.71 15.93
C VAL A 355 5.01 -15.56 14.95
N ILE A 356 4.87 -14.32 15.42
CA ILE A 356 5.20 -13.12 14.64
C ILE A 356 6.61 -12.66 15.02
N VAL A 357 7.57 -12.91 14.14
CA VAL A 357 9.00 -12.61 14.36
C VAL A 357 9.64 -11.92 13.14
N GLY A 358 10.84 -11.38 13.35
CA GLY A 358 11.67 -10.82 12.27
C GLY A 358 10.97 -9.68 11.52
N GLY A 359 11.07 -9.70 10.18
CA GLY A 359 10.46 -8.67 9.31
C GLY A 359 8.92 -8.67 9.31
N MET A 360 8.28 -9.71 9.84
CA MET A 360 6.82 -9.74 9.95
C MET A 360 6.30 -8.85 11.07
N LEU A 361 7.07 -8.72 12.16
CA LEU A 361 6.70 -7.88 13.30
C LEU A 361 6.44 -6.40 12.92
N PRO A 362 7.37 -5.68 12.26
CA PRO A 362 7.14 -4.29 11.88
C PRO A 362 5.98 -4.14 10.89
N LYS A 363 5.77 -5.11 10.01
CA LYS A 363 4.66 -5.14 9.04
C LYS A 363 3.31 -5.22 9.76
N VAL A 364 3.17 -6.17 10.68
CA VAL A 364 1.94 -6.34 11.48
C VAL A 364 1.71 -5.12 12.39
N GLN A 365 2.76 -4.61 13.05
CA GLN A 365 2.64 -3.41 13.88
C GLN A 365 2.19 -2.18 13.08
N GLY A 366 2.73 -1.98 11.87
CA GLY A 366 2.27 -0.94 10.95
C GLY A 366 0.81 -1.12 10.56
N GLY A 367 0.40 -2.35 10.28
CA GLY A 367 -0.99 -2.71 10.02
C GLY A 367 -1.93 -2.38 11.19
N ILE A 368 -1.54 -2.73 12.42
CA ILE A 368 -2.36 -2.44 13.61
C ILE A 368 -2.53 -0.94 13.82
N ARG A 369 -1.46 -0.15 13.65
CA ARG A 369 -1.57 1.31 13.69
C ARG A 369 -2.52 1.84 12.62
N ALA A 370 -2.47 1.28 11.40
CA ALA A 370 -3.39 1.65 10.33
C ALA A 370 -4.85 1.35 10.68
N LEU A 371 -5.14 0.18 11.25
CA LEU A 371 -6.49 -0.16 11.72
C LEU A 371 -6.98 0.80 12.80
N GLN A 372 -6.12 1.14 13.77
CA GLN A 372 -6.44 2.11 14.82
C GLN A 372 -6.69 3.52 14.29
N ALA A 373 -6.03 3.91 13.19
CA ALA A 373 -6.22 5.18 12.51
C ALA A 373 -7.47 5.22 11.60
N GLY A 374 -8.19 4.11 11.45
CA GLY A 374 -9.45 4.03 10.71
C GLY A 374 -9.37 3.32 9.35
N VAL A 375 -8.23 2.72 8.99
CA VAL A 375 -8.18 1.76 7.87
C VAL A 375 -9.06 0.56 8.21
N ASN A 376 -9.95 0.13 7.32
CA ASN A 376 -10.92 -0.91 7.70
C ASN A 376 -10.29 -2.29 7.84
N LYS A 377 -9.36 -2.64 6.95
CA LYS A 377 -8.78 -4.00 6.84
C LYS A 377 -7.32 -3.90 6.38
N VAL A 378 -6.48 -4.76 6.93
CA VAL A 378 -5.08 -4.91 6.51
C VAL A 378 -4.88 -6.32 5.98
N HIS A 379 -4.21 -6.46 4.85
CA HIS A 379 -3.98 -7.75 4.20
C HIS A 379 -2.48 -8.02 4.08
N ILE A 380 -2.08 -9.26 4.32
CA ILE A 380 -0.74 -9.76 4.03
C ILE A 380 -0.91 -10.90 3.05
N ILE A 381 -0.44 -10.71 1.82
CA ILE A 381 -0.66 -11.65 0.71
C ILE A 381 0.64 -12.08 0.06
N ASP A 382 0.65 -13.31 -0.45
CA ASP A 382 1.76 -13.85 -1.22
C ASP A 382 1.66 -13.41 -2.68
N ALA A 383 2.57 -12.55 -3.08
CA ALA A 383 2.58 -12.00 -4.44
C ALA A 383 3.34 -12.87 -5.44
N ARG A 384 3.80 -14.07 -5.04
CA ARG A 384 4.35 -15.07 -5.98
C ARG A 384 3.24 -15.82 -6.73
N PHE A 385 2.04 -15.87 -6.15
CA PHE A 385 0.88 -16.46 -6.81
C PHE A 385 0.25 -15.46 -7.78
N PRO A 386 0.03 -15.84 -9.06
CA PRO A 386 -0.66 -14.98 -10.01
C PRO A 386 -2.04 -14.59 -9.50
N HIS A 387 -2.42 -13.33 -9.70
CA HIS A 387 -3.72 -12.80 -9.34
C HIS A 387 -4.05 -12.79 -7.84
N SER A 388 -3.05 -12.94 -6.96
CA SER A 388 -3.29 -13.01 -5.52
C SER A 388 -3.96 -11.77 -4.94
N LEU A 389 -3.71 -10.60 -5.53
CA LEU A 389 -4.38 -9.36 -5.12
C LEU A 389 -5.88 -9.41 -5.44
N LEU A 390 -6.26 -9.89 -6.62
CA LEU A 390 -7.69 -10.03 -6.97
C LEU A 390 -8.36 -11.12 -6.16
N LEU A 391 -7.69 -12.25 -5.97
CA LEU A 391 -8.21 -13.35 -5.16
C LEU A 391 -8.44 -12.93 -3.70
N GLU A 392 -7.57 -12.10 -3.14
CA GLU A 392 -7.77 -11.57 -1.78
C GLU A 392 -8.93 -10.57 -1.70
N LEU A 393 -9.07 -9.69 -2.69
CA LEU A 393 -10.00 -8.56 -2.60
C LEU A 393 -11.42 -8.89 -3.07
N PHE A 394 -11.57 -9.86 -3.99
CA PHE A 394 -12.81 -10.19 -4.68
C PHE A 394 -13.31 -11.61 -4.39
N THR A 395 -12.85 -12.25 -3.30
CA THR A 395 -13.38 -13.55 -2.86
C THR A 395 -13.66 -13.57 -1.35
N ASP A 396 -14.56 -14.45 -0.91
CA ASP A 396 -14.94 -14.56 0.51
C ASP A 396 -13.87 -15.23 1.39
N LYS A 397 -13.07 -16.15 0.83
CA LYS A 397 -12.05 -16.88 1.59
C LYS A 397 -10.70 -16.15 1.66
N GLY A 398 -10.41 -15.30 0.67
CA GLY A 398 -9.07 -14.74 0.48
C GLY A 398 -8.00 -15.81 0.22
N VAL A 399 -6.77 -15.37 0.01
CA VAL A 399 -5.59 -16.23 -0.20
C VAL A 399 -4.45 -15.95 0.77
N GLY A 400 -4.58 -14.89 1.59
CA GLY A 400 -3.60 -14.54 2.61
C GLY A 400 -4.20 -14.40 3.99
N THR A 401 -3.60 -13.50 4.78
CA THR A 401 -4.11 -13.13 6.11
C THR A 401 -4.74 -11.75 6.05
N GLU A 402 -6.02 -11.67 6.41
CA GLU A 402 -6.71 -10.43 6.70
C GLU A 402 -6.68 -10.14 8.21
N ILE A 403 -6.20 -8.95 8.57
CA ILE A 403 -6.26 -8.41 9.92
C ILE A 403 -7.41 -7.41 10.02
N VAL A 404 -8.27 -7.60 11.00
CA VAL A 404 -9.49 -6.81 11.24
C VAL A 404 -9.46 -6.12 12.60
N PRO A 405 -10.13 -4.97 12.78
CA PRO A 405 -10.17 -4.23 14.05
C PRO A 405 -10.56 -5.05 15.28
#